data_AF-A0A7J9GF23-F1
#
_entry.id   AF-A0A7J9GF23-F1
#
_cell.length_a   1.000
_cell.length_b   1.000
_cell.length_c   1.000
_cell.angle_alpha   90.00
_cell.angle_beta   90.00
_cell.angle_gamma   90.00
#
_symmetry.space_group_name_H-M   'P 1'
#
loop_
_entity.id
_entity.type
_entity.pdbx_description
1 polymer ?
#
loop_
_entity_poly.entity_id
_entity_poly.type
_entity_poly.pdbx_seq_one_letter_code
_entity_poly.pdbx_strand_id
1 'polypeptide(L)' 'MLIQENVQKLYLALGEVEGLTKDECFLALSKVPNYLMEMLVFLSLPTFVRLEW' A
#
# COMPACT_ATOMS: atom_id res chain seq x y z
N MET A 1 -4.75 -2.26 12.69
CA MET A 1 -3.57 -2.37 11.80
C MET A 1 -3.65 -1.21 10.82
N LEU A 2 -2.85 -0.15 11.04
CA LEU A 2 -2.96 1.17 10.40
C LEU A 2 -3.00 1.13 8.85
N ILE A 3 -2.44 0.08 8.25
CA ILE A 3 -2.24 -0.06 6.81
C ILE A 3 -3.49 -0.57 6.11
N GLN A 4 -4.17 -1.57 6.68
CA GLN A 4 -5.45 -2.04 6.14
C GLN A 4 -6.50 -0.92 6.15
N GLU A 5 -6.44 -0.09 7.19
CA GLU A 5 -7.33 1.05 7.35
C GLU A 5 -7.06 2.14 6.30
N ASN A 6 -5.79 2.42 5.99
CA ASN A 6 -5.42 3.38 4.94
C ASN A 6 -5.74 2.85 3.53
N VAL A 7 -5.53 1.56 3.26
CA VAL A 7 -5.91 0.94 1.99
C VAL A 7 -7.42 0.93 1.80
N GLN A 8 -8.20 0.68 2.86
CA GLN A 8 -9.66 0.78 2.81
C GLN A 8 -10.13 2.22 2.55
N LYS A 9 -9.56 3.21 3.24
CA LYS A 9 -9.89 4.64 3.01
C LYS A 9 -9.61 5.05 1.57
N LEU A 10 -8.48 4.59 1.01
CA LEU A 10 -8.11 4.88 -0.37
C LEU A 10 -9.02 4.17 -1.38
N TYR A 11 -9.37 2.90 -1.14
CA TYR A 11 -10.33 2.18 -1.98
C TYR A 11 -11.71 2.85 -2.00
N LEU A 12 -12.19 3.32 -0.84
CA LEU A 12 -13.45 4.06 -0.74
C LEU A 12 -13.38 5.39 -1.48
N ALA A 13 -12.32 6.17 -1.30
CA ALA A 13 -12.13 7.44 -2.01
C ALA A 13 -12.04 7.25 -3.53
N LEU A 14 -11.42 6.17 -4.01
CA LEU A 14 -11.38 5.84 -5.44
C LEU A 14 -12.76 5.40 -5.98
N GLY A 15 -13.60 4.77 -5.15
CA GLY A 15 -14.96 4.40 -5.52
C GLY A 15 -15.92 5.58 -5.67
N GLU A 16 -15.58 6.75 -5.11
CA GLU A 16 -16.32 8.00 -5.28
C GLU A 16 -15.95 8.75 -6.56
N VAL A 17 -14.90 8.32 -7.27
CA VAL A 17 -14.47 8.93 -8.54
C VAL A 17 -15.38 8.43 -9.66
N GLU A 18 -16.24 9.32 -10.15
CA GLU A 18 -17.16 9.03 -11.24
C GLU A 18 -16.40 8.67 -12.53
N GLY A 19 -16.78 7.56 -13.17
CA GLY A 19 -16.15 7.04 -14.38
C GLY A 19 -14.92 6.16 -14.15
N LEU A 20 -14.48 5.96 -12.90
CA LEU A 20 -13.39 5.05 -12.58
C LEU A 20 -13.86 3.59 -12.62
N THR A 21 -13.25 2.78 -13.45
CA THR A 21 -13.53 1.34 -13.50
C THR A 21 -12.85 0.60 -12.34
N LYS A 22 -13.35 -0.59 -12.01
CA LYS A 22 -12.77 -1.42 -10.95
C LYS A 22 -11.32 -1.78 -11.24
N ASP A 23 -10.97 -2.02 -12.50
CA ASP A 23 -9.61 -2.35 -12.93
C ASP A 23 -8.65 -1.17 -12.79
N GLU A 24 -9.10 0.06 -13.09
CA GLU A 24 -8.32 1.28 -12.84
C GLU A 24 -8.14 1.56 -11.35
N CYS A 25 -9.15 1.26 -10.53
CA CYS A 25 -9.07 1.33 -9.08
C CYS A 25 -8.00 0.36 -8.52
N PHE A 26 -7.99 -0.89 -9.00
CA PHE A 26 -6.94 -1.86 -8.66
C PHE A 26 -5.55 -1.44 -9.15
N LEU A 27 -5.46 -0.86 -10.35
CA LEU A 27 -4.21 -0.33 -10.89
C LEU A 27 -3.69 0.86 -10.07
N ALA A 28 -4.59 1.73 -9.60
CA ALA A 28 -4.22 2.85 -8.72
C ALA A 28 -3.73 2.35 -7.36
N LEU A 29 -4.40 1.36 -6.78
CA LEU A 29 -3.98 0.71 -5.53
C LEU A 29 -2.66 -0.06 -5.68
N SER A 30 -2.39 -0.69 -6.82
CA SER A 30 -1.12 -1.38 -7.06
C SER A 30 0.06 -0.42 -7.33
N LYS A 31 -0.24 0.82 -7.75
CA LYS A 31 0.72 1.92 -7.86
C LYS A 31 0.99 2.63 -6.54
N VAL A 32 0.13 2.47 -5.52
CA VAL A 32 0.49 2.85 -4.15
C VAL A 32 1.72 2.01 -3.83
N PRO A 33 2.89 2.65 -3.68
CA PRO A 33 4.10 1.89 -3.66
C PRO A 33 4.01 0.96 -2.47
N ASN A 34 4.29 -0.32 -2.75
CA ASN A 34 4.46 -1.35 -1.74
C ASN A 34 5.51 -0.94 -0.70
N TYR A 35 6.19 0.20 -0.85
CA TYR A 35 7.00 0.91 0.13
C TYR A 35 6.53 0.77 1.59
N LEU A 36 5.23 0.69 1.86
CA LEU A 36 4.72 0.45 3.21
C LEU A 36 4.82 -1.04 3.63
N MET A 37 4.55 -1.98 2.71
CA MET A 37 4.87 -3.41 2.89
C MET A 37 6.38 -3.71 2.84
N GLU A 38 7.15 -3.05 1.98
CA GLU A 38 8.60 -3.14 1.89
C GLU A 38 9.26 -2.51 3.13
N MET A 39 8.77 -1.38 3.64
CA MET A 39 9.18 -0.84 4.93
C MET A 39 8.82 -1.78 6.07
N LEU A 40 7.65 -2.42 6.05
CA LEU A 40 7.29 -3.39 7.09
C LEU A 40 8.15 -4.65 7.02
N VAL A 41 8.47 -5.14 5.81
CA VAL A 41 9.41 -6.25 5.62
C VAL A 41 10.79 -5.83 6.12
N PHE A 42 11.27 -4.65 5.73
CA PHE A 42 12.54 -4.09 6.22
C PHE A 42 12.55 -3.89 7.75
N LEU A 43 11.46 -3.38 8.32
CA LEU A 43 11.26 -3.16 9.76
C LEU A 43 10.93 -4.44 10.55
N SER A 44 10.70 -5.57 9.89
CA SER A 44 10.57 -6.89 10.50
C SER A 44 11.82 -7.74 10.35
N LEU A 45 12.78 -7.37 9.50
CA LEU A 45 14.09 -8.01 9.43
C LEU A 45 14.89 -7.78 10.72
N PRO A 46 15.75 -8.71 11.15
CA PRO A 46 16.66 -8.50 12.27
C PRO A 46 17.61 -7.31 12.03
N THR A 47 17.96 -6.58 13.09
CA THR A 47 18.76 -5.33 13.01
C THR A 47 20.08 -5.49 12.26
N PHE A 48 20.73 -6.66 12.35
CA PHE A 48 21.99 -6.94 11.66
C PHE A 48 21.84 -7.05 10.13
N VAL A 49 20.67 -7.45 9.63
CA VAL A 49 20.38 -7.54 8.19
C VAL A 49 20.05 -6.16 7.59
N ARG A 50 19.54 -5.24 8.41
CA ARG A 50 19.17 -3.87 7.97
C ARG A 50 20.37 -2.96 7.72
N LEU A 51 21.54 -3.27 8.28
CA LEU A 51 22.74 -2.45 8.13
C LEU A 51 23.56 -2.79 6.86
N GLU A 52 23.22 -3.88 6.16
CA GLU A 52 23.91 -4.34 4.94
C GLU A 52 23.16 -4.05 3.63
N TRP A 53 21.96 -3.46 3.70
CA TRP A 53 21.14 -3.03 2.56
C TRP A 53 21.25 -1.52 2.34
#